data_AF-A0A514ZBL8-F1
#
_entry.id   AF-A0A514ZBL8-F1
#
_cell.length_a   1.000
_cell.length_b   1.000
_cell.length_c   1.000
_cell.angle_alpha   90.00
_cell.angle_beta   90.00
_cell.angle_gamma   90.00
#
_symmetry.space_group_name_H-M   'P 1'
#
loop_
_entity.id
_entity.type
_entity.pdbx_description
1 polymer ?
#
loop_
_entity_poly.entity_id
_entity_poly.type
_entity_poly.pdbx_seq_one_letter_code
_entity_poly.pdbx_strand_id
1 'polypeptide(L)'
;MTLELLFKLIKKLIHDEEYQYIWTNAEFRLLIVRVVFRTSLRYIEVNMKNNSQSIIEQSRVLIPEDDFTCAILIRFAEGYWFYEYGNEILGNKIMKQVIKILEDIDAVHYRNFFIRYLRKIRKLEN
;
A
#
# COMPACT_ATOMS: atom_id res chain seq x y z
N MET A 1 -10.70 9.80 14.86
CA MET A 1 -10.91 8.41 14.38
C MET A 1 -9.74 7.56 14.84
N THR A 2 -9.97 6.47 15.57
CA THR A 2 -8.90 5.55 16.01
C THR A 2 -8.44 4.67 14.86
N LEU A 3 -7.21 4.15 14.94
CA LEU A 3 -6.65 3.22 13.96
C LEU A 3 -7.48 1.94 13.83
N GLU A 4 -8.10 1.48 14.92
CA GLU A 4 -9.02 0.34 14.90
C GLU A 4 -10.34 0.64 14.17
N LEU A 5 -10.89 1.85 14.34
CA LEU A 5 -12.11 2.24 13.62
C LEU A 5 -11.84 2.31 12.12
N LEU A 6 -10.67 2.82 11.74
CA LEU A 6 -10.21 2.84 10.35
C LEU A 6 -10.04 1.42 9.78
N PHE A 7 -9.50 0.48 10.57
CA PHE A 7 -9.39 -0.92 10.17
C PHE A 7 -10.75 -1.53 9.84
N LYS A 8 -11.72 -1.34 10.75
CA LYS A 8 -13.08 -1.84 10.58
C LYS A 8 -13.77 -1.21 9.37
N LEU A 9 -13.60 0.10 9.17
CA LEU A 9 -14.16 0.82 8.03
C LEU A 9 -13.59 0.30 6.71
N ILE A 10 -12.27 0.15 6.59
CA ILE A 10 -11.63 -0.39 5.38
C ILE A 10 -12.14 -1.80 5.09
N LYS A 11 -12.24 -2.66 6.10
CA LYS A 11 -12.82 -4.00 5.94
C LYS A 11 -14.27 -3.96 5.44
N LYS A 12 -15.09 -3.07 6.01
CA LYS A 12 -16.48 -2.88 5.57
C LYS A 12 -16.51 -2.46 4.09
N LEU A 13 -15.70 -1.48 3.70
CA LEU A 13 -15.64 -0.97 2.33
C LEU A 13 -15.14 -2.02 1.33
N ILE A 14 -14.28 -2.95 1.75
CA ILE A 14 -13.80 -4.04 0.89
C ILE A 14 -14.88 -5.11 0.73
N HIS A 15 -15.53 -5.56 1.81
CA HIS A 15 -16.31 -6.81 1.79
C HIS A 15 -17.82 -6.64 1.73
N ASP A 16 -18.35 -5.45 2.04
CA ASP A 16 -19.80 -5.24 2.12
C ASP A 16 -20.39 -4.98 0.73
N GLU A 17 -21.47 -5.70 0.41
CA GLU A 17 -22.20 -5.60 -0.86
C GLU A 17 -22.81 -4.20 -1.07
N GLU A 18 -23.10 -3.48 0.03
CA GLU A 18 -23.55 -2.08 -0.02
C GLU A 18 -22.59 -1.19 -0.81
N TYR A 19 -21.29 -1.54 -0.83
CA TYR A 19 -20.24 -0.77 -1.47
C TYR A 19 -19.74 -1.38 -2.79
N GLN A 20 -20.57 -2.17 -3.47
CA GLN A 20 -20.21 -2.74 -4.79
C GLN A 20 -19.75 -1.70 -5.83
N TYR A 21 -20.18 -0.44 -5.72
CA TYR A 21 -19.71 0.62 -6.61
C TYR A 21 -18.19 0.86 -6.56
N ILE A 22 -17.53 0.51 -5.45
CA ILE A 22 -16.05 0.58 -5.33
C ILE A 22 -15.40 -0.38 -6.34
N TRP A 23 -16.08 -1.47 -6.67
CA TRP A 23 -15.60 -2.52 -7.57
C TRP A 23 -15.91 -2.24 -9.03
N THR A 24 -17.00 -1.51 -9.30
CA THR A 24 -17.41 -1.20 -10.67
C THR A 24 -16.83 0.12 -11.19
N ASN A 25 -16.36 0.99 -10.30
CA ASN A 25 -15.82 2.30 -10.66
C ASN A 25 -14.34 2.44 -10.25
N ALA A 26 -13.47 2.62 -11.26
CA ALA A 26 -12.04 2.72 -11.10
C ALA A 26 -11.59 3.89 -10.20
N GLU A 27 -12.29 5.02 -10.22
CA GLU A 27 -11.93 6.20 -9.42
C GLU A 27 -12.12 5.93 -7.93
N PHE A 28 -13.26 5.33 -7.55
CA PHE A 28 -13.52 4.98 -6.15
C PHE A 28 -12.55 3.91 -5.65
N ARG A 29 -12.26 2.91 -6.48
CA ARG A 29 -11.26 1.88 -6.18
C ARG A 29 -9.90 2.47 -5.87
N LEU A 30 -9.42 3.37 -6.73
CA LEU A 30 -8.14 4.04 -6.54
C LEU A 30 -8.12 4.86 -5.24
N LEU A 31 -9.21 5.53 -4.89
CA LEU A 31 -9.33 6.24 -3.62
C LEU A 31 -9.20 5.30 -2.42
N ILE A 32 -9.88 4.15 -2.45
CA ILE A 32 -9.78 3.15 -1.38
C ILE A 32 -8.38 2.56 -1.30
N VAL A 33 -7.75 2.22 -2.43
CA VAL A 33 -6.38 1.70 -2.45
C VAL A 33 -5.38 2.72 -1.89
N ARG A 34 -5.56 4.02 -2.16
CA ARG A 34 -4.75 5.09 -1.54
C ARG A 34 -4.95 5.16 -0.02
N VAL A 35 -6.18 4.99 0.46
CA VAL A 35 -6.48 4.95 1.91
C VAL A 35 -5.84 3.73 2.54
N VAL A 36 -6.00 2.55 1.92
CA VAL A 36 -5.36 1.30 2.33
C VAL A 36 -3.85 1.48 2.43
N PHE A 37 -3.22 1.98 1.37
CA PHE A 37 -1.78 2.20 1.32
C PHE A 37 -1.30 3.08 2.48
N ARG A 38 -1.90 4.25 2.67
CA ARG A 38 -1.50 5.15 3.79
C ARG A 38 -1.72 4.50 5.15
N THR A 39 -2.81 3.74 5.30
CA THR A 39 -3.15 3.07 6.55
C THR A 39 -2.19 1.93 6.85
N SER A 40 -1.81 1.13 5.85
CA SER A 40 -0.85 0.05 6.02
C SER A 40 0.52 0.58 6.43
N LEU A 41 1.01 1.64 5.77
CA LEU A 41 2.26 2.29 6.18
C LEU A 41 2.17 2.78 7.63
N ARG A 42 1.06 3.43 8.01
CA ARG A 42 0.89 3.93 9.37
C ARG A 42 0.84 2.81 10.42
N TYR A 43 0.15 1.71 10.13
CA TYR A 43 0.13 0.55 11.02
C TYR A 43 1.51 -0.07 11.19
N ILE A 44 2.30 -0.13 10.12
CA ILE A 44 3.69 -0.59 10.20
C ILE A 44 4.50 0.35 11.13
N GLU A 45 4.39 1.67 10.95
CA GLU A 45 5.09 2.66 11.79
C GLU A 45 4.74 2.57 13.29
N VAL A 46 3.52 2.13 13.63
CA VAL A 46 3.07 1.99 15.03
C VAL A 46 3.06 0.55 15.55
N ASN A 47 3.81 -0.35 14.90
CA ASN A 47 3.97 -1.75 15.30
C ASN A 47 2.68 -2.60 15.31
N MET A 48 1.67 -2.22 14.51
CA MET A 48 0.43 -2.99 14.32
C MET A 48 0.60 -4.03 13.20
N LYS A 49 1.46 -5.03 13.43
CA LYS A 49 1.83 -6.08 12.46
C LYS A 49 0.62 -6.82 11.87
N ASN A 50 -0.28 -7.32 12.71
CA ASN A 50 -1.42 -8.13 12.27
C ASN A 50 -2.41 -7.31 11.44
N ASN A 51 -2.69 -6.07 11.84
CA ASN A 51 -3.61 -5.19 11.11
C ASN A 51 -3.02 -4.77 9.76
N SER A 52 -1.72 -4.42 9.72
CA SER A 52 -1.05 -4.06 8.46
C SER A 52 -1.05 -5.23 7.48
N GLN A 53 -0.68 -6.44 7.93
CA GLN A 53 -0.73 -7.64 7.10
C GLN A 53 -2.15 -7.89 6.56
N SER A 54 -3.13 -7.90 7.47
CA SER A 54 -4.52 -8.21 7.15
C SER A 54 -5.11 -7.25 6.12
N ILE A 55 -4.87 -5.94 6.25
CA ILE A 55 -5.33 -4.96 5.25
C ILE A 55 -4.63 -5.16 3.91
N ILE A 56 -3.31 -5.33 3.89
CA ILE A 56 -2.55 -5.49 2.65
C ILE A 56 -3.09 -6.69 1.86
N GLU A 57 -3.24 -7.85 2.52
CA GLU A 57 -3.75 -9.07 1.89
C GLU A 57 -5.17 -8.89 1.35
N GLN A 58 -6.07 -8.30 2.14
CA GLN A 58 -7.45 -8.05 1.72
C GLN A 58 -7.58 -6.97 0.66
N SER A 59 -6.58 -6.11 0.47
CA SER A 59 -6.64 -5.07 -0.55
C SER A 59 -6.27 -5.56 -1.94
N ARG A 60 -5.68 -6.75 -2.06
CA ARG A 60 -5.29 -7.33 -3.36
C ARG A 60 -6.47 -7.54 -4.29
N VAL A 61 -7.63 -7.87 -3.73
CA VAL A 61 -8.86 -8.02 -4.51
C VAL A 61 -9.30 -6.69 -5.13
N LEU A 62 -8.92 -5.54 -4.55
CA LEU A 62 -9.19 -4.21 -5.11
C LEU A 62 -8.27 -3.83 -6.27
N ILE A 63 -7.41 -4.72 -6.78
CA ILE A 63 -6.45 -4.41 -7.85
C ILE A 63 -6.94 -5.04 -9.16
N PRO A 64 -7.53 -4.26 -10.08
CA PRO A 64 -7.77 -4.71 -11.45
C PRO A 64 -6.46 -5.10 -12.13
N GLU A 65 -6.54 -6.06 -13.06
CA GLU A 65 -5.38 -6.51 -13.83
C GLU A 65 -4.73 -5.38 -14.65
N ASP A 66 -5.50 -4.37 -15.04
CA ASP A 66 -5.08 -3.22 -15.84
C ASP A 66 -4.74 -1.97 -15.01
N ASP A 67 -4.98 -1.96 -13.69
CA ASP A 67 -4.68 -0.80 -12.85
C ASP A 67 -3.28 -0.88 -12.23
N PHE A 68 -2.33 -0.43 -13.03
CA PHE A 68 -0.94 -0.27 -12.64
C PHE A 68 -0.74 0.55 -11.35
N THR A 69 -1.53 1.61 -11.14
CA THR A 69 -1.34 2.51 -10.00
C THR A 69 -1.69 1.80 -8.69
N CYS A 70 -2.83 1.09 -8.68
CA CYS A 70 -3.25 0.30 -7.53
C CYS A 70 -2.23 -0.80 -7.21
N ALA A 71 -1.75 -1.50 -8.24
CA ALA A 71 -0.74 -2.55 -8.10
C ALA A 71 0.55 -2.03 -7.45
N ILE A 72 1.07 -0.90 -7.92
CA ILE A 72 2.30 -0.29 -7.40
C ILE A 72 2.18 0.12 -5.93
N LEU A 73 1.06 0.73 -5.54
CA LEU A 73 0.82 1.15 -4.15
C LEU A 73 0.84 -0.03 -3.20
N ILE A 74 0.03 -1.07 -3.50
CA ILE A 74 -0.04 -2.26 -2.64
C ILE A 74 1.28 -3.01 -2.64
N ARG A 75 1.95 -3.13 -3.80
CA ARG A 75 3.25 -3.81 -3.88
C ARG A 75 4.33 -3.13 -3.04
N PHE A 76 4.34 -1.80 -2.98
CA PHE A 76 5.26 -1.08 -2.10
C PHE A 76 4.93 -1.32 -0.62
N ALA A 77 3.65 -1.28 -0.24
CA ALA A 77 3.22 -1.57 1.13
C ALA A 77 3.60 -2.99 1.57
N GLU A 78 3.47 -3.99 0.69
CA GLU A 78 3.96 -5.36 0.91
C GLU A 78 5.47 -5.37 1.15
N GLY A 79 6.23 -4.69 0.29
CA GLY A 79 7.68 -4.58 0.45
C GLY A 79 8.06 -3.97 1.79
N TYR A 80 7.35 -2.93 2.24
CA TYR A 80 7.60 -2.33 3.55
C TYR A 80 7.24 -3.28 4.70
N TRP A 81 6.12 -3.99 4.60
CA TRP A 81 5.73 -4.97 5.61
C TRP A 81 6.77 -6.09 5.76
N PHE A 82 7.26 -6.64 4.63
CA PHE A 82 8.33 -7.64 4.65
C PHE A 82 9.63 -7.07 5.22
N TYR A 83 9.93 -5.80 4.95
CA TYR A 83 11.13 -5.15 5.47
C TYR A 83 11.12 -5.08 7.00
N GLU A 84 10.00 -4.68 7.61
CA GLU A 84 9.89 -4.50 9.07
C GLU A 84 9.63 -5.79 9.85
N TYR A 85 8.81 -6.70 9.32
CA TYR A 85 8.29 -7.83 10.10
C TYR A 85 8.65 -9.22 9.58
N GLY A 86 9.30 -9.29 8.41
CA GLY A 86 9.58 -10.52 7.69
C GLY A 86 11.06 -10.64 7.31
N ASN A 87 11.33 -10.68 6.02
CA ASN A 87 12.68 -10.72 5.48
C ASN A 87 13.07 -9.34 4.95
N GLU A 88 13.97 -8.66 5.66
CA GLU A 88 14.46 -7.32 5.34
C GLU A 88 14.95 -7.20 3.89
N ILE A 89 15.78 -8.18 3.46
CA ILE A 89 16.39 -8.20 2.13
C ILE A 89 15.31 -8.31 1.04
N LEU A 90 14.32 -9.19 1.25
CA LEU A 90 13.20 -9.36 0.33
C LEU A 90 12.34 -8.10 0.27
N GLY A 91 11.96 -7.54 1.42
CA GLY A 91 11.14 -6.33 1.47
C GLY A 91 11.82 -5.15 0.79
N ASN A 92 13.13 -5.00 1.02
CA ASN A 92 13.94 -4.01 0.35
C ASN A 92 13.99 -4.22 -1.18
N LYS A 93 14.16 -5.46 -1.63
CA LYS A 93 14.15 -5.81 -3.05
C LYS A 93 12.81 -5.42 -3.69
N ILE A 94 11.68 -5.72 -3.03
CA ILE A 94 10.33 -5.39 -3.52
C ILE A 94 10.16 -3.86 -3.64
N MET A 95 10.49 -3.09 -2.59
CA MET A 95 10.36 -1.63 -2.62
C MET A 95 11.24 -0.99 -3.72
N LYS A 96 12.47 -1.48 -3.90
CA LYS A 96 13.36 -1.02 -4.98
C LYS A 96 12.82 -1.38 -6.37
N GLN A 97 12.24 -2.56 -6.52
CA GLN A 97 11.64 -2.98 -7.78
C GLN A 97 10.49 -2.04 -8.18
N VAL A 98 9.64 -1.64 -7.22
CA VAL A 98 8.59 -0.64 -7.46
C VAL A 98 9.18 0.68 -7.96
N ILE A 99 10.22 1.19 -7.31
CA ILE A 99 10.89 2.44 -7.71
C ILE A 99 11.47 2.30 -9.12
N LYS A 100 12.10 1.16 -9.44
CA LYS A 100 12.66 0.89 -10.77
C LYS A 100 11.58 0.85 -11.84
N ILE A 101 10.46 0.18 -11.61
CA ILE A 101 9.36 0.14 -12.59
C ILE A 101 8.85 1.56 -12.88
N LEU A 102 8.72 2.41 -11.85
CA LEU A 102 8.31 3.81 -12.02
C LEU A 102 9.35 4.66 -12.74
N GLU A 103 10.63 4.30 -12.65
CA GLU A 103 11.71 4.89 -13.43
C GLU A 103 11.62 4.46 -14.90
N ASP A 104 11.41 3.17 -15.16
CA ASP A 104 11.33 2.60 -16.51
C ASP A 104 10.16 3.17 -17.34
N ILE A 105 9.09 3.66 -16.69
CA ILE A 105 7.93 4.29 -17.35
C ILE A 105 7.92 5.83 -17.27
N ASP A 106 9.03 6.46 -16.85
CA ASP A 106 9.16 7.91 -16.66
C ASP A 106 8.10 8.54 -15.74
N ALA A 107 7.59 7.79 -14.76
CA ALA A 107 6.65 8.28 -13.74
C ALA A 107 7.38 9.05 -12.61
N VAL A 108 8.09 10.11 -12.97
CA VAL A 108 9.04 10.85 -12.11
C VAL A 108 8.43 11.26 -10.76
N HIS A 109 7.20 11.79 -10.75
CA HIS A 109 6.55 12.23 -9.51
C HIS A 109 6.27 11.08 -8.54
N TYR A 110 5.78 9.95 -9.06
CA TYR A 110 5.53 8.74 -8.27
C TYR A 110 6.85 8.14 -7.78
N ARG A 111 7.85 8.03 -8.65
CA ARG A 111 9.19 7.56 -8.29
C ARG A 111 9.76 8.36 -7.11
N ASN A 112 9.73 9.69 -7.21
CA ASN A 112 10.24 10.58 -6.17
C ASN A 112 9.46 10.44 -4.86
N PHE A 113 8.14 10.23 -4.94
CA PHE A 113 7.31 9.94 -3.78
C PHE A 113 7.75 8.67 -3.04
N PHE A 114 7.96 7.56 -3.75
CA PHE A 114 8.40 6.30 -3.14
C PHE A 114 9.85 6.32 -2.66
N ILE A 115 10.75 7.03 -3.35
CA ILE A 115 12.13 7.26 -2.88
C ILE A 115 12.13 7.96 -1.51
N ARG A 116 11.30 9.00 -1.34
CA ARG A 116 11.19 9.70 -0.04
C ARG A 116 10.70 8.75 1.06
N TYR A 117 9.72 7.89 0.78
CA TYR A 117 9.28 6.88 1.72
C TYR A 117 10.39 5.89 2.07
N LEU A 118 11.11 5.36 1.07
CA LEU A 118 12.19 4.40 1.30
C LEU A 118 13.32 5.01 2.16
N ARG A 119 13.67 6.29 1.94
CA ARG A 119 14.66 7.00 2.78
C ARG A 119 14.17 7.12 4.22
N LYS A 120 12.92 7.56 4.42
CA LYS A 120 12.29 7.66 5.74
C LYS A 120 12.30 6.32 6.48
N ILE A 121 11.89 5.25 5.81
CA ILE A 121 11.87 3.88 6.37
C ILE A 121 13.24 3.47 6.87
N ARG A 122 14.27 3.73 6.06
CA ARG A 122 15.66 3.38 6.39
C ARG A 122 16.34 4.35 7.35
N LYS A 123 15.62 5.39 7.82
CA LYS A 123 16.18 6.47 8.65
C LYS A 123 17.43 7.11 8.01
N LEU A 124 17.47 7.14 6.67
CA LEU A 124 18.51 7.83 5.93
C LEU A 124 18.09 9.30 5.90
N GLU A 125 18.70 10.12 6.76
CA GLU A 125 18.49 11.57 6.79
C GLU A 125 18.92 12.21 5.45
N ASN A 126 18.31 13.35 5.11
CA ASN A 126 18.68 14.16 3.94
C ASN A 126 20.00 14.88 4.19
#